data_AF-A0A448XLL0-F1
#
_entry.id   AF-A0A448XLL0-F1
#
_cell.length_a   1.000
_cell.length_b   1.000
_cell.length_c   1.000
_cell.angle_alpha   90.00
_cell.angle_beta   90.00
_cell.angle_gamma   90.00
#
_symmetry.space_group_name_H-M   'P 1'
#
loop_
_entity.id
_entity.type
_entity.pdbx_description
1 polymer ?
#
loop_
_entity_poly.entity_id
_entity_poly.type
_entity_poly.pdbx_seq_one_letter_code
_entity_poly.pdbx_strand_id
1 'polypeptide(L)' 'MDIFVDEETKNARYEKICYLGEGQFANVFLAKDLNRGGYLVAIKKVGTSYYI' A
#
# COMPACT_ATOMS: atom_id res chain seq x y z
N MET A 1 0.18 -0.16 12.52
CA MET A 1 0.25 -1.06 11.36
C MET A 1 -1.15 -1.15 10.83
N ASP A 2 -1.37 -0.62 9.63
CA ASP A 2 -2.70 -0.63 9.01
C ASP A 2 -2.79 -1.89 8.14
N ILE A 3 -3.91 -2.61 8.24
CA ILE A 3 -4.17 -3.83 7.47
C ILE A 3 -5.48 -3.63 6.71
N PHE A 4 -5.43 -3.77 5.38
CA PHE A 4 -6.60 -3.71 4.53
C PHE A 4 -6.79 -5.04 3.82
N VAL A 5 -8.03 -5.53 3.80
CA VAL A 5 -8.40 -6.80 3.14
C VAL A 5 -9.04 -6.52 1.78
N ASP A 6 -9.55 -5.30 1.58
CA ASP A 6 -10.16 -4.83 0.35
C ASP A 6 -9.34 -3.68 -0.28
N GLU A 7 -9.26 -3.68 -1.61
CA GLU A 7 -8.48 -2.71 -2.36
C GLU A 7 -9.14 -1.33 -2.41
N GLU A 8 -10.46 -1.27 -2.26
CA GLU A 8 -11.25 -0.04 -2.33
C GLU A 8 -10.97 0.89 -1.13
N THR A 9 -11.03 0.37 0.09
CA THR A 9 -10.72 1.12 1.32
C THR A 9 -9.26 1.55 1.35
N LYS A 10 -8.35 0.69 0.87
CA LYS A 10 -6.93 1.06 0.69
C LYS A 10 -6.82 2.24 -0.28
N ASN A 11 -7.50 2.18 -1.43
CA ASN A 11 -7.39 3.18 -2.50
C ASN A 11 -8.02 4.53 -2.12
N ALA A 12 -9.02 4.53 -1.24
CA ALA A 12 -9.61 5.76 -0.71
C ALA A 12 -8.60 6.61 0.08
N ARG A 13 -7.61 5.99 0.73
CA ARG A 13 -6.60 6.69 1.54
C ARG A 13 -5.23 6.78 0.88
N TYR A 14 -4.80 5.74 0.17
CA TYR A 14 -3.45 5.66 -0.37
C TYR A 14 -3.44 5.66 -1.89
N GLU A 15 -2.83 6.70 -2.46
CA GLU A 15 -2.63 6.83 -3.90
C GLU A 15 -1.35 6.08 -4.31
N LYS A 16 -1.48 5.06 -5.16
CA LYS A 16 -0.33 4.28 -5.63
C LYS A 16 0.49 5.11 -6.63
N ILE A 17 1.80 5.22 -6.38
CA ILE A 17 2.73 5.96 -7.24
C ILE A 17 3.46 5.01 -8.20
N CYS A 18 4.21 4.05 -7.66
CA CYS A 18 5.00 3.14 -8.48
C CYS A 18 5.21 1.78 -7.79
N TYR A 19 5.67 0.80 -8.57
CA TYR A 19 6.14 -0.46 -8.06
C TYR A 19 7.59 -0.33 -7.58
N LEU A 20 7.89 -0.87 -6.40
CA LEU A 20 9.23 -0.84 -5.82
C LEU A 20 9.95 -2.18 -5.99
N GLY A 21 9.22 -3.28 -5.93
CA GLY A 21 9.81 -4.62 -6.10
C GLY A 21 8.98 -5.72 -5.48
N GLU A 22 9.43 -6.96 -5.68
CA GLU A 22 8.87 -8.17 -5.10
C GLU A 22 9.85 -8.80 -4.14
N GLY A 23 9.32 -9.37 -3.07
CA GLY A 23 10.01 -10.36 -2.27
C GLY A 23 9.32 -11.72 -2.40
N GLN A 24 9.92 -12.76 -1.83
CA GLN A 24 9.42 -14.15 -1.87
C GLN A 24 7.94 -14.30 -1.51
N PHE A 25 7.39 -13.39 -0.71
CA PHE A 25 6.02 -13.47 -0.19
C PHE A 25 5.15 -12.26 -0.52
N ALA A 26 5.66 -11.24 -1.21
CA ALA A 26 4.90 -9.99 -1.35
C ALA A 26 5.36 -9.10 -2.50
N ASN A 27 4.43 -8.30 -3.02
CA ASN A 27 4.72 -7.16 -3.89
C ASN A 27 4.75 -5.88 -3.06
N VAL A 28 5.67 -4.97 -3.36
CA VAL A 28 5.83 -3.70 -2.65
C VAL A 28 5.63 -2.53 -3.62
N PHE A 29 4.80 -1.58 -3.21
CA PHE A 29 4.48 -0.37 -3.98
C PHE A 29 4.78 0.87 -3.16
N LEU A 30 5.26 1.92 -3.82
CA LEU A 30 5.31 3.26 -3.25
C LEU A 30 3.92 3.87 -3.37
N ALA A 31 3.43 4.48 -2.30
CA ALA A 31 2.17 5.21 -2.29
C ALA A 31 2.25 6.49 -1.47
N LYS A 32 1.30 7.38 -1.71
CA LYS A 32 1.11 8.62 -0.96
C LYS A 32 -0.07 8.46 0.01
N ASP A 33 0.15 8.74 1.30
CA ASP A 33 -0.93 8.77 2.31
C ASP A 33 -1.65 10.12 2.27
N LEU A 34 -2.86 10.13 1.72
CA LEU A 34 -3.66 11.35 1.57
C LEU A 34 -4.13 11.92 2.92
N ASN A 35 -4.22 11.10 3.96
CA ASN A 35 -4.68 11.53 5.28
C ASN A 35 -3.58 12.12 6.15
N ARG A 36 -2.31 11.89 5.79
CA ARG A 36 -1.16 12.43 6.53
C ARG A 36 -0.43 13.52 5.73
N GLY A 37 -1.14 14.32 4.95
CA GLY A 37 -0.52 15.42 4.19
C GLY A 37 0.42 14.95 3.08
N GLY A 38 0.23 13.71 2.59
CA GLY A 38 0.95 13.21 1.43
C GLY A 38 2.31 12.58 1.70
N TYR A 39 2.57 12.07 2.92
CA TYR A 39 3.79 11.29 3.17
C TYR A 39 3.86 10.07 2.27
N LEU A 40 5.09 9.74 1.86
CA LEU A 40 5.38 8.53 1.12
C LEU A 40 5.44 7.33 2.06
N VAL A 41 4.74 6.26 1.69
CA VAL A 41 4.69 4.99 2.42
C VAL A 41 4.91 3.82 1.47
N ALA A 42 5.37 2.69 2.01
CA ALA A 42 5.45 1.43 1.28
C ALA A 42 4.20 0.60 1.57
N ILE A 43 3.52 0.14 0.53
CA ILE A 43 2.40 -0.81 0.63
C ILE A 43 2.90 -2.19 0.23
N LYS A 44 2.88 -3.13 1.17
CA LYS A 44 3.19 -4.53 0.96
C LYS A 44 1.90 -5.31 0.70
N LYS A 45 1.76 -5.92 -0.47
CA LYS A 45 0.65 -6.81 -0.84
C LYS A 45 1.06 -8.27 -0.64
N VAL A 46 0.36 -8.99 0.22
CA VAL A 46 0.52 -10.44 0.47
C VAL A 46 -0.81 -11.12 0.15
N GLY A 47 -0.86 -11.89 -0.94
CA GLY A 47 -2.13 -12.44 -1.44
C GLY A 47 -3.14 -11.33 -1.76
N THR A 48 -4.31 -11.36 -1.12
CA THR A 48 -5.35 -10.33 -1.22
C THR A 48 -5.22 -9.20 -0.20
N SER A 49 -4.33 -9.33 0.79
CA SER A 49 -4.19 -8.36 1.89
C SER A 49 -3.10 -7.32 1.60
N TYR A 50 -3.30 -6.11 2.13
CA TYR A 50 -2.39 -4.97 2.02
C TYR A 50 -1.92 -4.50 3.41
N TYR A 51 -0.62 -4.25 3.54
CA TYR A 51 0.05 -3.84 4.77
C TYR A 51 0.83 -2.55 4.53
N ILE A 52 0.69 -1.57 5.43
CA ILE A 52 1.36 -0.27 5.39
C ILE A 52 2.15 -0.04 6.69
#